data_AF-A0A6B3CYS3-F1
#
_entry.id   AF-A0A6B3CYS3-F1
#
_cell.length_a   1.000
_cell.length_b   1.000
_cell.length_c   1.000
_cell.angle_alpha   90.00
_cell.angle_beta   90.00
_cell.angle_gamma   90.00
#
_symmetry.space_group_name_H-M   'P 1'
#
loop_
_entity.id
_entity.type
_entity.pdbx_description
1 polymer ?
#
loop_
_entity_poly.entity_id
_entity_poly.type
_entity_poly.pdbx_seq_one_letter_code
_entity_poly.pdbx_strand_id
1 'polypeptide(L)'
;VRALTTVDRVMVHGLLGPSRLATRVVELESDRGVVVDTAAADLRRIERDLHDGAQARLVNLAMDLGLAKEKLKEDPRAAAVMVDEAHGEVKTALQELRDLARGIHPAVLTDRGLDAALSAVASRCTVPVRVEVDLAERPASAIEGIAYFTVSELLQ
;
A
#
# COMPACT_ATOMS: atom_id res chain seq x y z
N VAL A 1 49.28 -15.64 -42.93
CA VAL A 1 48.54 -14.36 -42.80
C VAL A 1 47.15 -14.54 -42.17
N ARG A 2 46.26 -15.40 -42.69
CA ARG A 2 44.90 -15.62 -42.12
C ARG A 2 44.86 -16.17 -40.68
N ALA A 3 45.84 -16.99 -40.29
CA ALA A 3 45.93 -17.50 -38.92
C ALA A 3 46.27 -16.40 -37.91
N LEU A 4 47.15 -15.46 -38.29
CA LEU A 4 47.56 -14.35 -37.43
C LEU A 4 46.40 -13.40 -37.14
N THR A 5 45.58 -13.09 -38.16
CA THR A 5 44.40 -12.24 -37.98
C THR A 5 43.30 -12.90 -37.15
N THR A 6 43.27 -14.23 -37.08
CA THR A 6 42.31 -14.96 -36.24
C THR A 6 42.75 -14.93 -34.78
N VAL A 7 44.04 -15.09 -34.52
CA VAL A 7 44.62 -14.99 -33.17
C VAL A 7 44.47 -13.57 -32.62
N ASP A 8 44.77 -12.56 -33.43
CA ASP A 8 44.63 -11.15 -33.07
C ASP A 8 43.18 -10.79 -32.70
N ARG A 9 42.22 -11.28 -33.49
CA ARG A 9 40.79 -11.09 -33.21
C ARG A 9 40.35 -11.76 -31.90
N VAL A 10 40.84 -12.96 -31.61
CA VAL A 10 40.53 -13.68 -30.35
C VAL A 10 41.14 -12.97 -29.15
N MET A 11 42.37 -12.47 -29.26
CA MET A 11 43.03 -11.72 -28.19
C MET A 11 42.36 -10.38 -27.93
N VAL A 12 41.98 -9.63 -28.96
CA VAL A 12 41.21 -8.38 -28.82
C VAL A 12 39.87 -8.66 -28.12
N HIS A 13 39.16 -9.72 -28.48
CA HIS A 13 37.88 -10.05 -27.86
C HIS A 13 38.03 -10.56 -26.41
N GLY A 14 39.11 -11.28 -26.10
CA GLY A 14 39.39 -11.78 -24.75
C GLY A 14 39.94 -10.74 -23.79
N LEU A 15 40.74 -9.78 -24.28
CA LEU A 15 41.41 -8.75 -23.46
C LEU A 15 40.64 -7.43 -23.39
N LEU A 16 39.87 -7.08 -24.43
CA LEU A 16 39.10 -5.83 -24.51
C LEU A 16 37.58 -6.06 -24.54
N GLY A 17 37.12 -7.32 -24.55
CA GLY A 17 35.71 -7.65 -24.37
C GLY A 17 35.26 -7.37 -22.93
N PRO A 18 33.96 -7.06 -22.70
CA PRO A 18 33.45 -6.76 -21.37
C PRO A 18 33.73 -7.95 -20.44
N SER A 19 34.44 -7.67 -19.35
CA SER A 19 34.70 -8.69 -18.34
C SER A 19 33.38 -9.18 -17.75
N ARG A 20 33.32 -10.45 -17.34
CA ARG A 20 32.12 -11.01 -16.67
C ARG A 20 31.68 -10.17 -15.47
N LEU A 21 32.63 -9.51 -14.80
CA LEU A 21 32.36 -8.56 -13.71
C LEU A 21 31.70 -7.26 -14.22
N ALA A 22 32.16 -6.68 -15.34
CA ALA A 22 31.53 -5.50 -15.93
C ALA A 22 30.11 -5.79 -16.42
N THR A 23 29.89 -6.95 -17.05
CA THR A 23 28.54 -7.40 -17.42
C THR A 23 27.66 -7.58 -16.20
N ARG A 24 28.19 -8.17 -15.11
CA ARG A 24 27.43 -8.38 -13.88
C ARG A 24 27.13 -7.09 -13.12
N VAL A 25 28.03 -6.12 -13.15
CA VAL A 25 27.80 -4.78 -12.57
C VAL A 25 26.71 -4.06 -13.35
N VAL A 26 26.77 -4.07 -14.69
CA VAL A 26 25.73 -3.45 -15.54
C VAL A 26 24.37 -4.14 -15.35
N GLU A 27 24.34 -5.46 -15.23
CA GLU A 27 23.12 -6.24 -14.95
C GLU A 27 22.55 -5.88 -13.56
N LEU A 28 23.39 -5.79 -12.53
CA LEU A 28 22.99 -5.37 -11.18
C LEU A 28 22.57 -3.89 -11.11
N GLU A 29 23.22 -3.00 -11.87
CA GLU A 29 22.85 -1.58 -11.96
C GLU A 29 21.52 -1.39 -12.71
N SER A 30 21.29 -2.19 -13.77
CA SER A 30 20.03 -2.22 -14.50
C SER A 30 18.88 -2.75 -13.64
N ASP A 31 19.09 -3.83 -12.89
CA ASP A 31 18.10 -4.34 -11.92
C ASP A 31 17.80 -3.32 -10.82
N ARG A 32 18.81 -2.58 -10.35
CA ARG A 32 18.65 -1.57 -9.30
C ARG A 32 17.92 -0.32 -9.80
N GLY A 33 18.12 0.07 -11.06
CA GLY A 33 17.39 1.17 -11.71
C GLY A 33 15.89 0.87 -11.86
N VAL A 34 15.55 -0.34 -12.32
CA VAL A 34 14.15 -0.78 -12.48
C VAL A 34 13.42 -0.89 -11.14
N VAL A 35 14.09 -1.37 -10.08
CA VAL A 35 13.49 -1.48 -8.74
C VAL A 35 13.24 -0.10 -8.11
N VAL A 36 14.14 0.87 -8.29
CA VAL A 36 13.98 2.22 -7.74
C VAL A 36 12.86 3.00 -8.44
N ASP A 37 12.77 2.91 -9.77
CA ASP A 37 11.72 3.59 -10.53
C ASP A 37 10.33 3.03 -10.22
N THR A 38 10.23 1.71 -10.03
CA THR A 38 8.99 1.05 -9.62
C THR A 38 8.56 1.50 -8.22
N ALA A 39 9.49 1.53 -7.25
CA ALA A 39 9.20 1.99 -5.88
C ALA A 39 8.77 3.48 -5.84
N ALA A 40 9.33 4.34 -6.68
CA ALA A 40 8.93 5.74 -6.78
C ALA A 40 7.55 5.93 -7.43
N ALA A 41 7.16 5.07 -8.36
CA ALA A 41 5.81 5.05 -8.92
C ALA A 41 4.78 4.59 -7.88
N ASP A 42 5.10 3.55 -7.11
CA ASP A 42 4.24 3.05 -6.04
C ASP A 42 4.07 4.06 -4.90
N LEU A 43 5.14 4.75 -4.47
CA LEU A 43 5.03 5.82 -3.47
C LEU A 43 4.11 6.95 -3.92
N ARG A 44 4.18 7.37 -5.19
CA ARG A 44 3.30 8.42 -5.75
C ARG A 44 1.85 7.96 -5.92
N ARG A 45 1.61 6.66 -6.02
CA ARG A 45 0.26 6.08 -6.02
C ARG A 45 -0.28 6.08 -4.58
N ILE A 46 0.48 5.52 -3.64
CA ILE A 46 0.16 5.55 -2.20
C ILE A 46 -0.12 6.96 -1.71
N GLU A 47 0.67 7.96 -2.12
CA GLU A 47 0.46 9.36 -1.74
C GLU A 47 -0.87 9.92 -2.26
N ARG A 48 -1.26 9.60 -3.49
CA ARG A 48 -2.54 10.03 -4.08
C ARG A 48 -3.72 9.33 -3.42
N ASP A 49 -3.64 8.00 -3.28
CA ASP A 49 -4.71 7.21 -2.65
C ASP A 49 -4.92 7.65 -1.20
N LEU A 50 -3.82 8.02 -0.52
CA LEU A 50 -3.86 8.60 0.81
C LEU A 50 -4.48 9.99 0.83
N HIS A 51 -4.14 10.84 -0.14
CA HIS A 51 -4.70 12.19 -0.25
C HIS A 51 -6.22 12.13 -0.49
N ASP A 52 -6.65 11.32 -1.45
CA ASP A 52 -8.05 11.18 -1.84
C ASP A 52 -8.87 10.47 -0.74
N GLY A 53 -8.32 9.40 -0.17
CA GLY A 53 -8.93 8.68 0.95
C GLY A 53 -9.02 9.53 2.23
N ALA A 54 -8.05 10.40 2.49
CA ALA A 54 -8.11 11.35 3.60
C ALA A 54 -9.16 12.44 3.34
N GLN A 55 -9.26 12.96 2.11
CA GLN A 55 -10.29 13.94 1.76
C GLN A 55 -11.70 13.40 1.96
N ALA A 56 -12.00 12.21 1.43
CA ALA A 56 -13.32 11.59 1.57
C ALA A 56 -13.71 11.41 3.05
N ARG A 57 -12.79 10.95 3.89
CA ARG A 57 -13.03 10.79 5.33
C ARG A 57 -13.22 12.11 6.06
N LEU A 58 -12.44 13.14 5.74
CA LEU A 58 -12.58 14.46 6.35
C LEU A 58 -13.93 15.09 6.00
N VAL A 59 -14.43 14.87 4.78
CA VAL A 59 -15.76 15.31 4.36
C VAL A 59 -16.84 14.61 5.18
N ASN A 60 -16.78 13.28 5.32
CA ASN A 60 -17.74 12.52 6.13
C ASN A 60 -17.74 12.99 7.59
N LEU A 61 -16.55 13.11 8.19
CA LEU A 61 -16.40 13.61 9.55
C LEU A 61 -17.01 15.02 9.74
N ALA A 62 -16.82 15.91 8.77
CA ALA A 62 -17.42 17.24 8.81
C ALA A 62 -18.95 17.18 8.74
N MET A 63 -19.53 16.25 7.97
CA MET A 63 -20.97 16.01 7.91
C MET A 63 -21.50 15.46 9.24
N ASP A 64 -20.86 14.46 9.83
CA ASP A 64 -21.26 13.84 11.09
C ASP A 64 -21.23 14.84 12.25
N LEU A 65 -20.17 15.65 12.33
CA LEU A 65 -20.08 16.75 13.30
C LEU A 65 -21.13 17.84 13.03
N GLY A 66 -21.48 18.09 11.77
CA GLY A 66 -22.58 18.98 11.40
C GLY A 66 -23.92 18.50 11.95
N LEU A 67 -24.23 17.21 11.75
CA LEU A 67 -25.46 16.59 12.25
C LEU A 67 -25.51 16.53 13.78
N ALA A 68 -24.37 16.24 14.43
CA ALA A 68 -24.25 16.29 15.89
C ALA A 68 -24.52 17.70 16.43
N LYS A 69 -24.05 18.75 15.73
CA LYS A 69 -24.28 20.15 16.10
C LYS A 69 -25.75 20.55 15.99
N GLU A 70 -26.47 20.07 14.98
CA GLU A 70 -27.91 20.28 14.85
C GLU A 70 -28.69 19.61 15.99
N LYS A 71 -28.35 18.36 16.32
CA LYS A 71 -29.01 17.60 17.39
C LYS A 71 -28.71 18.08 18.80
N LEU A 72 -27.68 18.90 19.00
CA LEU A 72 -27.20 19.32 20.32
C LEU A 72 -28.29 19.96 21.21
N LYS A 73 -29.28 20.64 20.61
CA LYS A 73 -30.37 21.29 21.35
C LYS A 73 -31.55 20.36 21.65
N GLU A 74 -31.78 19.38 20.79
CA GLU A 74 -32.96 18.50 20.85
C GLU A 74 -32.65 17.20 21.61
N ASP A 75 -31.50 16.60 21.32
CA ASP A 75 -31.02 15.39 21.99
C ASP A 75 -29.50 15.49 22.25
N PRO A 76 -29.10 16.11 23.39
CA PRO A 76 -27.70 16.25 23.77
C PRO A 76 -26.98 14.92 23.97
N ARG A 77 -27.70 13.84 24.32
CA ARG A 77 -27.09 12.52 24.52
C ARG A 77 -26.73 11.88 23.19
N ALA A 78 -27.65 11.90 22.22
CA ALA A 78 -27.34 11.43 20.87
C ALA A 78 -26.21 12.25 20.23
N ALA A 79 -26.22 13.56 20.39
CA ALA A 79 -25.13 14.42 19.91
C ALA A 79 -23.77 14.04 20.53
N ALA A 80 -23.73 13.73 21.84
CA ALA A 80 -22.50 13.28 22.50
C ALA A 80 -21.98 11.95 21.94
N VAL A 81 -22.86 10.98 21.70
CA VAL A 81 -22.48 9.70 21.07
C VAL A 81 -21.88 9.90 19.68
N MET A 82 -22.51 10.73 18.85
CA MET A 82 -22.01 11.02 17.50
C MET A 82 -20.64 11.71 17.52
N VAL A 83 -20.40 12.60 18.49
CA VAL A 83 -19.10 13.24 18.68
C VAL A 83 -18.04 12.22 19.11
N ASP A 84 -18.38 11.29 20.01
CA ASP A 84 -17.47 10.23 20.44
C ASP A 84 -17.13 9.26 19.30
N GLU A 85 -18.11 8.89 18.47
CA GLU A 85 -17.92 8.08 17.26
C GLU A 85 -16.97 8.78 16.28
N ALA A 86 -17.26 10.04 15.94
CA ALA A 86 -16.40 10.88 15.10
C ALA A 86 -14.95 10.97 15.64
N HIS A 87 -14.78 11.09 16.96
CA HIS A 87 -13.46 11.12 17.59
C HIS A 87 -12.72 9.78 17.45
N GLY A 88 -13.44 8.66 17.60
CA GLY A 88 -12.91 7.31 17.40
C GLY A 88 -12.47 7.05 15.95
N GLU A 89 -13.25 7.52 14.99
CA GLU A 89 -12.92 7.43 13.57
C GLU A 89 -11.65 8.21 13.21
N VAL A 90 -11.52 9.45 13.69
CA VAL A 90 -10.30 10.27 13.50
C VAL A 90 -9.07 9.55 14.04
N LYS A 91 -9.16 8.98 15.24
CA LYS A 91 -8.03 8.27 15.86
C LYS A 91 -7.60 7.06 15.02
N THR A 92 -8.58 6.33 14.48
CA THR A 92 -8.33 5.16 13.63
C THR A 92 -7.70 5.58 12.31
N ALA A 93 -8.26 6.59 11.63
CA ALA A 93 -7.72 7.11 10.38
C ALA A 93 -6.29 7.65 10.55
N LEU A 94 -6.00 8.38 11.63
CA LEU A 94 -4.66 8.86 11.95
C LEU A 94 -3.66 7.73 12.24
N GLN A 95 -4.13 6.56 12.65
CA GLN A 95 -3.27 5.39 12.84
C GLN A 95 -2.98 4.72 11.49
N GLU A 96 -4.01 4.49 10.66
CA GLU A 96 -3.88 3.95 9.31
C GLU A 96 -2.93 4.81 8.45
N LEU A 97 -3.09 6.14 8.49
CA LEU A 97 -2.22 7.12 7.82
C LEU A 97 -0.76 6.97 8.24
N ARG A 98 -0.52 6.73 9.54
CA ARG A 98 0.82 6.65 10.12
C ARG A 98 1.51 5.33 9.79
N ASP A 99 0.73 4.26 9.68
CA ASP A 99 1.24 2.95 9.28
C ASP A 99 1.58 2.97 7.80
N LEU A 100 0.71 3.55 6.96
CA LEU A 100 0.97 3.74 5.53
C LEU A 100 2.21 4.63 5.26
N ALA A 101 2.34 5.76 5.95
CA ALA A 101 3.49 6.66 5.82
C ALA A 101 4.82 6.01 6.22
N ARG A 102 4.79 4.95 7.03
CA ARG A 102 5.97 4.16 7.41
C ARG A 102 6.22 2.98 6.49
N GLY A 103 5.38 2.77 5.47
CA GLY A 103 5.41 1.57 4.64
C GLY A 103 5.07 0.29 5.41
N ILE A 104 4.38 0.41 6.55
CA ILE A 104 4.02 -0.70 7.42
C ILE A 104 2.63 -1.17 7.02
N HIS A 105 2.46 -2.48 6.83
CA HIS A 105 1.15 -3.11 6.66
C HIS A 105 0.18 -2.68 7.75
N PRO A 106 -1.13 -2.59 7.47
CA PRO A 106 -2.13 -2.25 8.49
C PRO A 106 -1.91 -3.10 9.74
N ALA A 107 -1.89 -2.48 10.94
CA ALA A 107 -1.63 -3.20 12.19
C ALA A 107 -2.59 -4.39 12.37
N VAL A 108 -3.86 -4.23 11.96
CA VAL A 108 -4.86 -5.32 11.98
C VAL A 108 -4.48 -6.49 11.07
N LEU A 109 -3.88 -6.24 9.91
CA LEU A 109 -3.38 -7.28 9.00
C LEU A 109 -2.22 -8.02 9.66
N THR A 110 -1.32 -7.30 10.31
CA THR A 110 -0.17 -7.87 11.01
C THR A 110 -0.60 -8.74 12.21
N ASP A 111 -1.46 -8.20 13.07
CA ASP A 111 -1.83 -8.79 14.36
C ASP A 111 -2.92 -9.87 14.24
N ARG A 112 -3.85 -9.71 13.29
CA ARG A 112 -5.07 -10.53 13.20
C ARG A 112 -5.29 -11.17 11.82
N GLY A 113 -4.41 -10.90 10.86
CA GLY A 113 -4.44 -11.51 9.54
C GLY A 113 -5.50 -10.93 8.59
N LEU A 114 -5.52 -11.49 7.38
CA LEU A 114 -6.32 -10.99 6.26
C LEU A 114 -7.82 -10.93 6.53
N ASP A 115 -8.41 -11.94 7.18
CA ASP A 115 -9.86 -11.99 7.46
C ASP A 115 -10.34 -10.81 8.32
N ALA A 116 -9.66 -10.57 9.45
CA ALA A 116 -9.97 -9.47 10.34
C ALA A 116 -9.74 -8.10 9.68
N ALA A 117 -8.69 -7.99 8.86
CA ALA A 117 -8.38 -6.77 8.15
C ALA A 117 -9.43 -6.43 7.08
N LEU A 118 -9.83 -7.40 6.26
CA LEU A 118 -10.86 -7.23 5.23
C LEU A 118 -12.24 -7.01 5.84
N SER A 119 -12.57 -7.68 6.95
CA SER A 119 -13.82 -7.45 7.68
C SER A 119 -13.97 -6.02 8.18
N ALA A 120 -12.87 -5.40 8.65
CA ALA A 120 -12.85 -4.01 9.06
C ALA A 120 -13.02 -3.03 7.89
N VAL A 121 -12.58 -3.40 6.68
CA VAL A 121 -12.84 -2.64 5.46
C VAL A 121 -14.32 -2.74 5.08
N ALA A 122 -14.84 -3.97 5.02
CA ALA A 122 -16.23 -4.24 4.64
C ALA A 122 -17.25 -3.58 5.57
N SER A 123 -16.96 -3.44 6.88
CA SER A 123 -17.86 -2.78 7.83
C SER A 123 -18.04 -1.28 7.56
N ARG A 124 -17.20 -0.68 6.73
CA ARG A 124 -17.25 0.74 6.36
C ARG A 124 -17.87 0.98 4.98
N CYS A 125 -18.18 -0.07 4.23
CA CYS A 125 -18.82 0.05 2.93
C CYS A 125 -20.28 0.47 3.07
N THR A 126 -20.75 1.36 2.19
CA THR A 126 -22.15 1.83 2.16
C THR A 126 -23.11 0.77 1.64
N VAL A 127 -22.59 -0.22 0.90
CA VAL A 127 -23.32 -1.39 0.42
C VAL A 127 -23.02 -2.61 1.29
N PRO A 128 -23.97 -3.56 1.44
CA PRO A 128 -23.70 -4.79 2.18
C PRO A 128 -22.56 -5.60 1.55
N VAL A 129 -21.45 -5.76 2.27
CA VAL A 129 -20.30 -6.57 1.85
C VAL A 129 -20.15 -7.77 2.79
N ARG A 130 -19.98 -8.96 2.21
CA ARG A 130 -19.64 -10.17 2.96
C ARG A 130 -18.19 -10.53 2.65
N VAL A 131 -17.40 -10.77 3.69
CA VAL A 131 -16.01 -11.21 3.61
C VAL A 131 -15.95 -12.68 3.96
N GLU A 132 -15.20 -13.44 3.17
CA GLU A 132 -14.86 -14.83 3.42
C GLU A 132 -13.41 -15.04 3.01
N VAL A 133 -12.58 -15.49 3.95
CA VAL A 133 -11.17 -15.79 3.71
C VAL A 133 -10.95 -17.28 3.93
N ASP A 134 -10.80 -18.03 2.85
CA ASP A 134 -10.48 -19.44 2.86
C ASP A 134 -9.02 -19.66 2.45
N LEU A 135 -8.13 -19.70 3.45
CA LEU A 135 -6.69 -19.90 3.28
C LEU A 135 -6.23 -21.01 4.22
N ALA A 136 -5.60 -22.05 3.66
CA ALA A 136 -5.10 -23.18 4.44
C ALA A 136 -4.00 -22.79 5.43
N GLU A 137 -3.19 -21.80 5.08
CA GLU A 137 -2.16 -21.21 5.94
C GLU A 137 -1.99 -19.72 5.60
N ARG A 138 -1.39 -18.98 6.53
CA ARG A 138 -1.16 -17.55 6.35
C ARG A 138 -0.11 -17.33 5.25
N PRO A 139 -0.42 -16.60 4.16
CA PRO A 139 0.52 -16.37 3.08
C PRO A 139 1.68 -15.48 3.54
N ALA A 140 2.76 -15.46 2.75
CA ALA A 140 3.88 -14.56 3.01
C ALA A 140 3.39 -13.10 3.10
N SER A 141 3.96 -12.32 4.02
CA SER A 141 3.52 -10.95 4.32
C SER A 141 3.36 -10.07 3.07
N ALA A 142 4.24 -10.21 2.07
CA ALA A 142 4.13 -9.47 0.81
C ALA A 142 2.84 -9.80 0.04
N ILE A 143 2.49 -11.09 -0.05
CA ILE A 143 1.29 -11.58 -0.75
C ILE A 143 0.04 -11.18 0.02
N GLU A 144 0.06 -11.34 1.36
CA GLU A 144 -1.05 -10.94 2.23
C GLU A 144 -1.37 -9.44 2.10
N GLY A 145 -0.33 -8.61 1.99
CA GLY A 145 -0.45 -7.18 1.73
C GLY A 145 -1.07 -6.85 0.39
N ILE A 146 -0.55 -7.45 -0.67
CA ILE A 146 -1.07 -7.24 -2.03
C ILE A 146 -2.55 -7.62 -2.09
N ALA A 147 -2.94 -8.73 -1.49
CA ALA A 147 -4.34 -9.15 -1.42
C ALA A 147 -5.20 -8.13 -0.67
N TYR A 148 -4.76 -7.69 0.52
CA TYR A 148 -5.47 -6.69 1.32
C TYR A 148 -5.69 -5.37 0.54
N PHE A 149 -4.63 -4.81 -0.04
CA PHE A 149 -4.72 -3.54 -0.76
C PHE A 149 -5.58 -3.68 -2.02
N THR A 150 -5.42 -4.76 -2.79
CA THR A 150 -6.24 -5.01 -3.97
C THR A 150 -7.73 -5.05 -3.64
N VAL A 151 -8.12 -5.76 -2.58
CA VAL A 151 -9.52 -5.83 -2.16
C VAL A 151 -10.01 -4.49 -1.60
N SER A 152 -9.18 -3.79 -0.82
CA SER A 152 -9.54 -2.50 -0.26
C SER A 152 -9.84 -1.45 -1.33
N GLU A 153 -9.04 -1.42 -2.40
CA GLU A 153 -9.26 -0.55 -3.56
C GLU A 153 -10.55 -0.87 -4.32
N LEU A 154 -10.94 -2.14 -4.41
CA LEU A 154 -12.18 -2.55 -5.07
C LEU A 154 -13.44 -2.23 -4.26
N LEU A 155 -13.29 -1.99 -2.96
CA LEU A 155 -14.38 -1.72 -2.02
C LEU A 155 -14.54 -0.22 -1.69
N GLN A 156 -13.61 0.61 -2.15
CA GLN A 156 -13.72 2.07 -2.15
C GLN A 156 -14.55 2.58 -3.32
#